data_AF-A0A166AVC1-F1
#
_entry.id   AF-A0A166AVC1-F1
#
_cell.length_a   1.000
_cell.length_b   1.000
_cell.length_c   1.000
_cell.angle_alpha   90.00
_cell.angle_beta   90.00
_cell.angle_gamma   90.00
#
_symmetry.space_group_name_H-M   'P 1'
#
loop_
_entity.id
_entity.type
_entity.pdbx_description
1 polymer ?
#
loop_
_entity_poly.entity_id
_entity_poly.type
_entity_poly.pdbx_seq_one_letter_code
_entity_poly.pdbx_strand_id
1 'polypeptide(L)'
;MPPIILSNGPKRSATSDEAGTTIIKYTMPAAPVSFHAPYELANTAGMINTSCVPSLVSYAVKALFVYPEQIHVLGSQRLQYRASSSLLRDVLRDLIPWYDPEDPDFCLKEVDPRLWATLAQSFSGLPDSFRTYHIPLDDQYLPLLQQIPSTEHFSLVTILELPDCAAVTDDTMLNLKQLSSLCALDISGTAVTTHGIQNLARTLVWNDLDDTDVTDKRGPWALRILDVRKCKSIDNDIFACAEQFILLTVLGASHVANIKSLT
;
A
#
# COMPACT_ATOMS: atom_id res chain seq x y z
N MET A 1 -11.79 -5.20 3.83
CA MET A 1 -10.73 -6.01 4.47
C MET A 1 -10.20 -5.23 5.66
N PRO A 2 -9.72 -5.89 6.73
CA PRO A 2 -9.14 -5.17 7.87
C PRO A 2 -7.84 -4.45 7.44
N PRO A 3 -7.49 -3.33 8.10
CA PRO A 3 -6.25 -2.61 7.84
C PRO A 3 -5.01 -3.48 8.11
N ILE A 4 -3.88 -3.16 7.47
CA ILE A 4 -2.63 -3.92 7.61
C ILE A 4 -1.87 -3.39 8.82
N ILE A 5 -1.85 -4.17 9.90
CA ILE A 5 -1.20 -3.78 11.15
C ILE A 5 0.00 -4.68 11.38
N LEU A 6 1.18 -4.07 11.56
CA LEU A 6 2.44 -4.78 11.85
C LEU A 6 2.80 -4.74 13.34
N SER A 7 1.85 -4.49 14.24
CA SER A 7 2.14 -4.39 15.66
C SER A 7 2.46 -5.76 16.27
N ASN A 8 3.41 -5.76 17.21
CA ASN A 8 3.71 -6.96 18.00
C ASN A 8 2.44 -7.39 18.75
N GLY A 9 2.14 -8.69 18.73
CA GLY A 9 1.06 -9.29 19.50
C GLY A 9 1.17 -9.00 21.02
N PRO A 10 0.24 -9.51 21.83
CA PRO A 10 0.20 -9.24 23.26
C PRO A 10 1.56 -9.47 23.93
N LYS A 11 2.09 -8.43 24.60
CA LYS A 11 3.33 -8.53 25.37
C LYS A 11 3.09 -9.46 26.55
N ARG A 12 3.79 -10.60 26.56
CA ARG A 12 3.77 -11.56 27.65
C ARG A 12 4.76 -11.14 28.73
N SER A 13 4.30 -10.91 29.96
CA SER A 13 5.19 -10.82 31.13
C SER A 13 4.88 -11.95 32.11
N ALA A 14 5.90 -12.68 32.53
CA ALA A 14 5.77 -13.69 33.57
C ALA A 14 6.25 -13.11 34.90
N THR A 15 5.45 -13.22 35.94
CA THR A 15 5.81 -12.85 37.31
C THR A 15 5.53 -14.04 38.22
N SER A 16 6.44 -14.35 39.15
CA SER A 16 6.19 -15.38 40.17
C SER A 16 5.66 -14.72 41.43
N ASP A 17 4.65 -15.31 42.05
CA ASP A 17 4.28 -14.94 43.41
C ASP A 17 5.23 -15.57 44.46
N GLU A 18 5.10 -15.15 45.71
CA GLU A 18 5.91 -15.60 46.85
C GLU A 18 5.67 -17.08 47.20
N ALA A 19 4.61 -17.69 46.65
CA ALA A 19 4.30 -19.11 46.76
C ALA A 19 4.86 -19.96 45.61
N GLY A 20 5.61 -19.36 44.67
CA GLY A 20 6.22 -20.05 43.53
C GLY A 20 5.28 -20.31 42.34
N THR A 21 4.10 -19.69 42.32
CA THR A 21 3.15 -19.78 41.20
C THR A 21 3.52 -18.78 40.13
N THR A 22 3.73 -19.25 38.89
CA THR A 22 4.02 -18.39 37.74
C THR A 22 2.73 -17.82 37.16
N ILE A 23 2.56 -16.51 37.23
CA ILE A 23 1.46 -15.76 36.62
C ILE A 23 1.92 -15.24 35.25
N ILE A 24 1.17 -15.59 34.21
CA ILE A 24 1.40 -15.10 32.85
C ILE A 24 0.42 -13.96 32.59
N LYS A 25 0.93 -12.74 32.45
CA LYS A 25 0.16 -11.55 32.06
C LYS A 25 0.32 -11.30 30.55
N TYR A 26 -0.79 -11.14 29.85
CA TYR A 26 -0.83 -10.68 28.47
C TYR A 26 -1.26 -9.22 28.47
N THR A 27 -0.38 -8.32 28.02
CA THR A 27 -0.72 -6.91 27.79
C THR A 27 -0.97 -6.73 26.30
N MET A 28 -2.24 -6.53 25.94
CA MET A 28 -2.61 -6.17 24.57
C MET A 28 -1.99 -4.81 24.21
N PRO A 29 -1.53 -4.62 22.97
CA PRO A 29 -1.22 -3.28 22.47
C PRO A 29 -2.44 -2.38 22.68
N ALA A 30 -2.20 -1.11 23.04
CA ALA A 30 -3.28 -0.12 23.05
C ALA A 30 -3.94 -0.14 21.66
N ALA A 31 -5.28 -0.11 21.61
CA ALA A 31 -5.98 0.08 20.36
C ALA A 31 -5.37 1.30 19.66
N PRO A 32 -5.11 1.25 18.34
CA PRO A 32 -4.64 2.43 17.63
C PRO A 32 -5.62 3.55 17.98
N VAL A 33 -5.09 4.62 18.59
CA VAL A 33 -5.86 5.83 18.86
C VAL A 33 -6.57 6.15 17.54
N SER A 34 -7.86 6.45 17.57
CA SER A 34 -8.62 6.77 16.35
C SER A 34 -8.02 8.02 15.70
N PHE A 35 -6.94 7.85 14.96
CA PHE A 35 -6.35 8.86 14.13
C PHE A 35 -7.27 8.96 12.93
N HIS A 36 -8.09 10.00 12.91
CA HIS A 36 -8.75 10.41 11.69
C HIS A 36 -7.67 10.62 10.63
N ALA A 37 -7.82 9.95 9.49
CA ALA A 37 -6.86 10.11 8.42
C ALA A 37 -6.87 11.58 7.95
N PRO A 38 -5.73 12.15 7.52
CA PRO A 38 -5.65 13.57 7.18
C PRO A 38 -6.71 14.02 6.16
N TYR A 39 -7.06 13.13 5.21
CA TYR A 39 -8.10 13.37 4.21
C TYR A 39 -9.52 13.44 4.77
N GLU A 40 -9.82 12.81 5.91
CA GLU A 40 -11.13 12.92 6.56
C GLU A 40 -11.32 14.30 7.19
N LEU A 41 -10.24 14.86 7.74
CA LEU A 41 -10.23 16.20 8.32
C LEU A 41 -10.33 17.28 7.23
N ALA A 42 -9.62 17.10 6.11
CA ALA A 42 -9.70 18.01 4.97
C ALA A 42 -11.11 18.04 4.36
N ASN A 43 -11.78 16.89 4.26
CA ASN A 43 -13.14 16.80 3.72
C ASN A 43 -14.19 17.48 4.63
N THR A 44 -13.96 17.51 5.95
CA THR A 44 -14.85 18.19 6.90
C THR A 44 -14.61 19.69 7.00
N ALA A 45 -13.38 20.15 6.76
CA ALA A 45 -13.04 21.57 6.68
C ALA A 45 -13.41 22.21 5.32
N GLY A 46 -13.56 21.40 4.27
CA GLY A 46 -13.64 21.81 2.87
C GLY A 46 -15.02 22.13 2.29
N MET A 47 -16.04 22.49 3.10
CA MET A 47 -17.27 23.10 2.56
C MET A 47 -17.00 24.55 2.14
N ILE A 48 -16.09 24.73 1.19
CA ILE A 48 -15.84 26.01 0.55
C ILE A 48 -16.91 26.16 -0.52
N ASN A 49 -17.73 27.20 -0.37
CA ASN A 49 -18.85 27.53 -1.24
C ASN A 49 -18.31 27.94 -2.63
N THR A 50 -18.02 26.98 -3.50
CA THR A 50 -17.61 27.28 -4.87
C THR A 50 -18.79 27.98 -5.55
N SER A 51 -18.66 29.28 -5.84
CA SER A 51 -19.71 30.11 -6.47
C SER A 51 -19.96 29.74 -7.95
N CYS A 52 -19.51 28.55 -8.38
CA CYS A 52 -19.65 28.02 -9.72
C CYS A 52 -20.24 26.61 -9.65
N VAL A 53 -21.03 26.25 -10.67
CA VAL A 53 -21.60 24.91 -10.81
C VAL A 53 -20.45 23.95 -11.14
N PRO A 54 -20.24 22.87 -10.36
CA PRO A 54 -19.18 21.91 -10.63
C PRO A 54 -19.35 21.27 -12.02
N SER A 55 -18.24 20.96 -12.68
CA SER A 55 -18.27 20.31 -14.00
C SER A 55 -18.93 18.92 -13.94
N LEU A 56 -19.59 18.49 -15.03
CA LEU A 56 -20.14 17.13 -15.14
C LEU A 56 -19.08 16.05 -14.85
N VAL A 57 -17.84 16.31 -15.28
CA VAL A 57 -16.68 15.45 -15.02
C VAL A 57 -16.43 15.31 -13.51
N SER A 58 -16.45 16.42 -12.76
CA SER A 58 -16.27 16.36 -11.29
C SER A 58 -17.37 15.53 -10.61
N TYR A 59 -18.63 15.63 -11.07
CA TYR A 59 -19.73 14.81 -10.55
C TYR A 59 -19.55 13.33 -10.88
N ALA A 60 -19.16 13.00 -12.10
CA ALA A 60 -18.88 11.63 -12.50
C ALA A 60 -17.74 11.02 -11.67
N VAL A 61 -16.64 11.77 -11.47
CA VAL A 61 -15.52 11.32 -10.63
C VAL A 61 -15.96 11.14 -9.18
N LYS A 62 -16.79 12.04 -8.63
CA LYS A 62 -17.37 11.90 -7.28
C LYS A 62 -18.27 10.66 -7.13
N ALA A 63 -18.91 10.21 -8.20
CA ALA A 63 -19.67 8.96 -8.17
C ALA A 63 -18.75 7.72 -8.29
N LEU A 64 -17.68 7.82 -9.09
CA LEU A 64 -16.77 6.70 -9.37
C LEU A 64 -15.82 6.39 -8.22
N PHE A 65 -15.33 7.39 -7.47
CA PHE A 65 -14.30 7.15 -6.45
C PHE A 65 -14.78 6.34 -5.23
N VAL A 66 -16.08 6.03 -5.15
CA VAL A 66 -16.58 5.05 -4.18
C VAL A 66 -16.11 3.63 -4.52
N TYR A 67 -15.87 3.34 -5.81
CA TYR A 67 -15.53 2.03 -6.35
C TYR A 67 -14.29 2.10 -7.29
N PRO A 68 -13.12 2.54 -6.78
CA PRO A 68 -11.92 2.71 -7.61
C PRO A 68 -11.41 1.41 -8.24
N GLU A 69 -11.74 0.26 -7.63
CA GLU A 69 -11.39 -1.07 -8.11
C GLU A 69 -12.13 -1.49 -9.38
N GLN A 70 -13.27 -0.88 -9.69
CA GLN A 70 -14.12 -1.24 -10.84
C GLN A 70 -13.92 -0.33 -12.06
N ILE A 71 -13.09 0.72 -11.96
CA ILE A 71 -12.93 1.71 -13.04
C ILE A 71 -12.42 1.08 -14.33
N HIS A 72 -11.57 0.05 -14.22
CA HIS A 72 -11.05 -0.69 -15.37
C HIS A 72 -12.16 -1.29 -16.28
N VAL A 73 -13.36 -1.53 -15.75
CA VAL A 73 -14.51 -2.06 -16.51
C VAL A 73 -15.06 -1.05 -17.52
N LEU A 74 -14.83 0.25 -17.31
CA LEU A 74 -15.28 1.32 -18.21
C LEU A 74 -14.50 1.37 -19.54
N GLY A 75 -13.45 0.56 -19.68
CA GLY A 75 -12.62 0.45 -20.88
C GLY A 75 -11.33 1.26 -20.80
N SER A 76 -10.60 1.30 -21.91
CA SER A 76 -9.27 1.92 -22.00
C SER A 76 -9.26 3.44 -22.22
N GLN A 77 -10.44 4.06 -22.39
CA GLN A 77 -10.51 5.49 -22.67
C GLN A 77 -10.21 6.33 -21.43
N ARG A 78 -9.17 7.16 -21.52
CA ARG A 78 -8.79 8.12 -20.47
C ARG A 78 -9.04 9.53 -20.95
N LEU A 79 -9.50 10.38 -20.04
CA LEU A 79 -9.67 11.81 -20.29
C LEU A 79 -8.30 12.49 -20.29
N GLN A 80 -8.07 13.42 -21.20
CA GLN A 80 -6.83 14.22 -21.16
C GLN A 80 -7.01 15.35 -20.14
N TYR A 81 -6.21 15.34 -19.07
CA TYR A 81 -6.13 16.47 -18.16
C TYR A 81 -5.43 17.65 -18.87
N ARG A 82 -6.01 18.84 -18.73
CA ARG A 82 -5.44 20.08 -19.23
C ARG A 82 -5.57 21.13 -18.14
N ALA A 83 -4.43 21.53 -17.58
CA ALA A 83 -4.37 22.65 -16.65
C ALA A 83 -4.95 23.89 -17.33
N SER A 84 -6.00 24.47 -16.76
CA SER A 84 -6.60 25.71 -17.28
C SER A 84 -5.87 26.90 -16.64
N SER A 85 -5.25 27.74 -17.47
CA SER A 85 -4.70 29.03 -17.02
C SER A 85 -5.78 30.01 -16.56
N SER A 86 -7.04 29.76 -16.93
CA SER A 86 -8.20 30.54 -16.47
C SER A 86 -8.83 29.89 -15.24
N LEU A 87 -9.03 30.68 -14.18
CA LEU A 87 -9.55 30.33 -12.84
C LEU A 87 -10.91 29.60 -12.79
N LEU A 88 -11.56 29.29 -13.92
CA LEU A 88 -12.99 28.99 -13.97
C LEU A 88 -13.36 27.54 -14.28
N ARG A 89 -12.45 26.67 -14.73
CA ARG A 89 -12.76 25.26 -15.10
C ARG A 89 -11.53 24.35 -14.99
N ASP A 90 -11.03 24.13 -13.78
CA ASP A 90 -10.06 23.07 -13.53
C ASP A 90 -10.72 21.94 -12.74
N VAL A 91 -10.80 20.75 -13.34
CA VAL A 91 -11.43 19.56 -12.72
C VAL A 91 -10.73 19.18 -11.41
N LEU A 92 -9.41 19.38 -11.30
CA LEU A 92 -8.70 19.08 -10.06
C LEU A 92 -9.07 20.08 -8.96
N ARG A 93 -9.27 21.36 -9.28
CA ARG A 93 -9.74 22.37 -8.31
C ARG A 93 -11.22 22.18 -7.93
N ASP A 94 -12.05 21.67 -8.84
CA ASP A 94 -13.44 21.28 -8.54
C ASP A 94 -13.51 20.12 -7.53
N LEU A 95 -12.55 19.20 -7.58
CA LEU A 95 -12.48 18.00 -6.75
C LEU A 95 -11.67 18.21 -5.46
N ILE A 96 -10.63 19.04 -5.53
CA ILE A 96 -9.68 19.35 -4.47
C ILE A 96 -9.56 20.88 -4.42
N PRO A 97 -10.43 21.57 -3.67
CA PRO A 97 -10.51 23.03 -3.68
C PRO A 97 -9.22 23.76 -3.32
N TRP A 98 -8.35 23.13 -2.55
CA TRP A 98 -7.05 23.67 -2.13
C TRP A 98 -5.90 23.25 -3.05
N TYR A 99 -6.18 22.58 -4.17
CA TYR A 99 -5.14 22.22 -5.13
C TYR A 99 -4.66 23.47 -5.90
N ASP A 100 -3.35 23.69 -5.86
CA ASP A 100 -2.68 24.71 -6.67
C ASP A 100 -1.50 24.09 -7.45
N PRO A 101 -1.49 24.13 -8.79
CA PRO A 101 -0.39 23.56 -9.59
C PRO A 101 0.96 24.22 -9.35
N GLU A 102 0.99 25.48 -8.88
CA GLU A 102 2.22 26.23 -8.61
C GLU A 102 2.71 26.05 -7.16
N ASP A 103 1.94 25.37 -6.30
CA ASP A 103 2.31 25.14 -4.91
C ASP A 103 3.21 23.89 -4.79
N PRO A 104 4.50 24.05 -4.44
CA PRO A 104 5.41 22.93 -4.25
C PRO A 104 5.09 22.11 -2.99
N ASP A 105 4.35 22.67 -2.03
CA ASP A 105 4.04 22.06 -0.74
C ASP A 105 2.74 21.24 -0.77
N PHE A 106 2.06 21.16 -1.93
CA PHE A 106 0.83 20.38 -2.09
C PHE A 106 1.02 18.92 -1.64
N CYS A 107 0.29 18.53 -0.61
CA CYS A 107 0.40 17.21 0.01
C CYS A 107 -0.79 16.32 -0.34
N LEU A 108 -0.55 15.27 -1.13
CA LEU A 108 -1.58 14.29 -1.48
C LEU A 108 -2.15 13.49 -0.30
N LYS A 109 -1.49 13.48 0.87
CA LYS A 109 -1.97 12.74 2.04
C LYS A 109 -3.33 13.26 2.53
N GLU A 110 -3.69 14.49 2.17
CA GLU A 110 -4.96 15.14 2.48
C GLU A 110 -6.06 14.85 1.45
N VAL A 111 -5.70 14.22 0.32
CA VAL A 111 -6.66 13.80 -0.71
C VAL A 111 -7.11 12.38 -0.38
N ASP A 112 -8.41 12.07 -0.53
CA ASP A 112 -8.90 10.70 -0.31
C ASP A 112 -8.16 9.71 -1.24
N PRO A 113 -7.59 8.61 -0.73
CA PRO A 113 -6.81 7.66 -1.54
C PRO A 113 -7.63 7.06 -2.68
N ARG A 114 -8.94 6.90 -2.52
CA ARG A 114 -9.83 6.39 -3.57
C ARG A 114 -10.06 7.44 -4.66
N LEU A 115 -10.13 8.72 -4.29
CA LEU A 115 -10.19 9.82 -5.26
C LEU A 115 -8.90 9.89 -6.07
N TRP A 116 -7.74 9.82 -5.40
CA TRP A 116 -6.45 9.74 -6.08
C TRP A 116 -6.40 8.58 -7.08
N ALA A 117 -6.77 7.36 -6.66
CA ALA A 117 -6.77 6.19 -7.52
C ALA A 117 -7.72 6.34 -8.72
N THR A 118 -8.86 7.00 -8.52
CA THR A 118 -9.84 7.28 -9.58
C THR A 118 -9.30 8.27 -10.59
N LEU A 119 -8.67 9.34 -10.12
CA LEU A 119 -8.02 10.33 -10.99
C LEU A 119 -6.89 9.68 -11.79
N ALA A 120 -6.02 8.93 -11.12
CA ALA A 120 -4.88 8.26 -11.72
C ALA A 120 -5.31 7.26 -12.81
N GLN A 121 -6.43 6.54 -12.62
CA GLN A 121 -6.97 5.66 -13.65
C GLN A 121 -7.65 6.44 -14.79
N SER A 122 -8.46 7.44 -14.47
CA SER A 122 -9.36 8.08 -15.44
C SER A 122 -8.70 9.14 -16.30
N PHE A 123 -7.63 9.79 -15.83
CA PHE A 123 -6.99 10.92 -16.51
C PHE A 123 -5.58 10.61 -16.97
N SER A 124 -5.26 11.01 -18.20
CA SER A 124 -3.91 11.09 -18.74
C SER A 124 -3.36 12.51 -18.59
N GLY A 125 -2.04 12.65 -18.42
CA GLY A 125 -1.38 13.95 -18.32
C GLY A 125 -1.60 14.67 -16.99
N LEU A 126 -1.89 13.93 -15.90
CA LEU A 126 -1.93 14.50 -14.56
C LEU A 126 -0.54 15.07 -14.15
N PRO A 127 -0.50 16.07 -13.26
CA PRO A 127 0.75 16.60 -12.71
C PRO A 127 1.59 15.53 -12.03
N ASP A 128 2.92 15.69 -12.01
CA ASP A 128 3.85 14.73 -11.39
C ASP A 128 3.58 14.53 -9.90
N SER A 129 2.99 15.51 -9.21
CA SER A 129 2.56 15.36 -7.82
C SER A 129 1.58 14.21 -7.63
N PHE A 130 0.74 13.89 -8.63
CA PHE A 130 -0.23 12.78 -8.62
C PHE A 130 0.40 11.40 -8.85
N ARG A 131 1.70 11.32 -9.15
CA ARG A 131 2.37 10.06 -9.48
C ARG A 131 2.61 9.17 -8.27
N THR A 132 2.91 9.76 -7.12
CA THR A 132 3.28 9.04 -5.90
C THR A 132 2.34 9.40 -4.76
N TYR A 133 1.66 8.40 -4.21
CA TYR A 133 0.76 8.59 -3.07
C TYR A 133 1.32 7.86 -1.84
N HIS A 134 1.57 8.61 -0.76
CA HIS A 134 2.03 8.04 0.50
C HIS A 134 0.84 7.74 1.40
N ILE A 135 0.63 6.46 1.71
CA ILE A 135 -0.46 5.98 2.56
C ILE A 135 0.09 5.16 3.74
N PRO A 136 -0.44 5.35 4.97
CA PRO A 136 -0.12 4.47 6.09
C PRO A 136 -0.57 3.02 5.85
N LEU A 137 0.16 2.04 6.39
CA LEU A 137 -0.20 0.61 6.26
C LEU A 137 -1.55 0.28 6.93
N ASP A 138 -1.87 0.98 8.02
CA ASP A 138 -3.10 0.79 8.79
C ASP A 138 -4.29 1.57 8.21
N ASP A 139 -4.14 2.22 7.05
CA ASP A 139 -5.23 2.92 6.39
C ASP A 139 -6.32 1.93 5.93
N GLN A 140 -7.57 2.29 6.18
CA GLN A 140 -8.75 1.47 5.88
C GLN A 140 -8.95 1.18 4.38
N TYR A 141 -8.47 2.07 3.50
CA TYR A 141 -8.63 1.95 2.05
C TYR A 141 -7.43 1.31 1.35
N LEU A 142 -6.30 1.12 2.04
CA LEU A 142 -5.13 0.46 1.45
C LEU A 142 -5.48 -0.94 0.88
N PRO A 143 -6.18 -1.84 1.58
CA PRO A 143 -6.56 -3.13 1.01
C PRO A 143 -7.47 -3.02 -0.23
N LEU A 144 -8.29 -1.98 -0.33
CA LEU A 144 -9.13 -1.73 -1.50
C LEU A 144 -8.27 -1.32 -2.70
N LEU A 145 -7.26 -0.47 -2.50
CA LEU A 145 -6.33 -0.08 -3.58
C LEU A 145 -5.57 -1.28 -4.15
N GLN A 146 -5.24 -2.27 -3.32
CA GLN A 146 -4.56 -3.50 -3.76
C GLN A 146 -5.45 -4.42 -4.63
N GLN A 147 -6.74 -4.13 -4.75
CA GLN A 147 -7.66 -4.86 -5.63
C GLN A 147 -7.72 -4.27 -7.04
N ILE A 148 -7.12 -3.10 -7.27
CA ILE A 148 -7.13 -2.45 -8.58
C ILE A 148 -6.23 -3.26 -9.53
N PRO A 149 -6.78 -3.82 -10.62
CA PRO A 149 -5.99 -4.61 -11.56
C PRO A 149 -5.05 -3.70 -12.37
N SER A 150 -3.93 -4.28 -12.82
CA SER A 150 -3.10 -3.60 -13.82
C SER A 150 -3.79 -3.65 -15.18
N THR A 151 -3.83 -2.51 -15.87
CA THR A 151 -4.38 -2.34 -17.22
C THR A 151 -3.28 -1.84 -18.16
N GLU A 152 -3.59 -1.69 -19.45
CA GLU A 152 -2.65 -1.13 -20.45
C GLU A 152 -2.12 0.26 -20.08
N HIS A 153 -2.92 1.06 -19.37
CA HIS A 153 -2.63 2.48 -19.13
C HIS A 153 -2.47 2.85 -17.66
N PHE A 154 -2.65 1.89 -16.75
CA PHE A 154 -2.53 2.08 -15.32
C PHE A 154 -1.94 0.82 -14.66
N SER A 155 -0.89 1.00 -13.86
CA SER A 155 -0.35 -0.05 -13.01
C SER A 155 -0.01 0.56 -11.66
N LEU A 156 -0.53 -0.06 -10.60
CA LEU A 156 -0.22 0.32 -9.23
C LEU A 156 1.06 -0.40 -8.82
N VAL A 157 2.03 0.35 -8.31
CA VAL A 157 3.30 -0.18 -7.80
C VAL A 157 3.45 0.24 -6.36
N THR A 158 3.50 -0.73 -5.45
CA THR A 158 3.68 -0.47 -4.02
C THR A 158 5.15 -0.67 -3.64
N ILE A 159 5.71 0.32 -2.95
CA ILE A 159 7.04 0.28 -2.35
C ILE A 159 6.84 0.38 -0.84
N LEU A 160 7.41 -0.56 -0.10
CA LEU A 160 7.35 -0.59 1.36
C LEU A 160 8.77 -0.60 1.93
N GLU A 161 9.10 0.46 2.65
CA GLU A 161 10.39 0.65 3.32
C GLU A 161 10.20 0.58 4.84
N LEU A 162 10.80 -0.43 5.47
CA LEU A 162 10.74 -0.69 6.92
C LEU A 162 12.12 -1.03 7.50
N PRO A 163 13.20 -0.29 7.17
CA PRO A 163 14.53 -0.58 7.70
C PRO A 163 14.57 -0.41 9.22
N ASP A 164 15.31 -1.29 9.90
CA ASP A 164 15.51 -1.33 11.35
C ASP A 164 14.20 -1.33 12.18
N CYS A 165 13.07 -1.71 11.57
CA CYS A 165 11.77 -1.69 12.22
C CYS A 165 11.57 -2.92 13.13
N ALA A 166 11.60 -2.70 14.44
CA ALA A 166 11.49 -3.75 15.46
C ALA A 166 10.12 -4.46 15.50
N ALA A 167 9.10 -3.90 14.85
CA ALA A 167 7.77 -4.49 14.74
C ALA A 167 7.67 -5.52 13.60
N VAL A 168 8.66 -5.55 12.69
CA VAL A 168 8.73 -6.52 11.61
C VAL A 168 9.41 -7.79 12.13
N THR A 169 8.60 -8.85 12.27
CA THR A 169 8.99 -10.19 12.71
C THR A 169 8.39 -11.23 11.77
N ASP A 170 8.80 -12.49 11.88
CA ASP A 170 8.26 -13.57 11.04
C ASP A 170 6.73 -13.69 11.12
N ASP A 171 6.14 -13.39 12.29
CA ASP A 171 4.69 -13.40 12.48
C ASP A 171 4.00 -12.24 11.76
N THR A 172 4.56 -11.02 11.85
CA THR A 172 3.95 -9.82 11.25
C THR A 172 4.15 -9.77 9.74
N MET A 173 5.15 -10.47 9.21
CA MET A 173 5.39 -10.63 7.75
C MET A 173 4.19 -11.25 7.01
N LEU A 174 3.42 -12.13 7.66
CA LEU A 174 2.22 -12.73 7.06
C LEU A 174 1.12 -11.69 6.74
N ASN A 175 1.12 -10.54 7.40
CA ASN A 175 0.13 -9.49 7.15
C ASN A 175 0.39 -8.77 5.80
N LEU A 176 1.62 -8.83 5.28
CA LEU A 176 1.98 -8.25 3.98
C LEU A 176 1.35 -8.99 2.78
N LYS A 177 0.73 -10.16 3.00
CA LYS A 177 0.03 -10.91 1.94
C LYS A 177 -1.10 -10.15 1.26
N GLN A 178 -1.60 -9.09 1.89
CA GLN A 178 -2.64 -8.23 1.33
C GLN A 178 -2.10 -7.24 0.29
N LEU A 179 -0.78 -7.04 0.22
CA LEU A 179 -0.13 -6.12 -0.72
C LEU A 179 0.20 -6.82 -2.04
N SER A 180 -0.83 -7.11 -2.84
CA SER A 180 -0.71 -7.78 -4.14
C SER A 180 0.19 -7.02 -5.13
N SER A 181 0.21 -5.69 -5.05
CA SER A 181 1.01 -4.81 -5.90
C SER A 181 2.39 -4.46 -5.31
N LEU A 182 2.81 -5.12 -4.22
CA LEU A 182 4.12 -4.91 -3.60
C LEU A 182 5.23 -5.31 -4.55
N CYS A 183 6.01 -4.32 -4.98
CA CYS A 183 7.08 -4.46 -5.96
C CYS A 183 8.46 -4.37 -5.31
N ALA A 184 8.62 -3.52 -4.31
CA ALA A 184 9.84 -3.38 -3.54
C ALA A 184 9.56 -3.44 -2.05
N LEU A 185 10.30 -4.30 -1.35
CA LEU A 185 10.23 -4.46 0.09
C LEU A 185 11.64 -4.32 0.69
N ASP A 186 11.84 -3.29 1.51
CA ASP A 186 13.03 -3.14 2.35
C ASP A 186 12.67 -3.45 3.80
N ILE A 187 13.27 -4.51 4.33
CA ILE A 187 13.16 -4.92 5.74
C ILE A 187 14.56 -5.12 6.33
N SER A 188 15.55 -4.40 5.80
CA SER A 188 16.93 -4.48 6.25
C SER A 188 17.06 -4.14 7.74
N GLY A 189 17.94 -4.85 8.45
CA GLY A 189 18.17 -4.63 9.89
C GLY A 189 17.04 -5.08 10.82
N THR A 190 15.99 -5.73 10.30
CA THR A 190 14.89 -6.28 11.11
C THR A 190 15.25 -7.64 11.73
N ALA A 191 14.36 -8.15 12.58
CA ALA A 191 14.50 -9.45 13.24
C ALA A 191 13.93 -10.63 12.42
N VAL A 192 13.53 -10.37 11.16
CA VAL A 192 12.99 -11.39 10.25
C VAL A 192 14.05 -12.45 9.95
N THR A 193 13.62 -13.70 9.95
CA THR A 193 14.43 -14.87 9.58
C THR A 193 14.03 -15.39 8.19
N THR A 194 14.80 -16.34 7.67
CA THR A 194 14.43 -17.05 6.42
C THR A 194 13.03 -17.66 6.51
N HIS A 195 12.59 -18.09 7.70
CA HIS A 195 11.25 -18.64 7.90
C HIS A 195 10.15 -17.60 7.65
N GLY A 196 10.34 -16.35 8.05
CA GLY A 196 9.39 -15.26 7.77
C GLY A 196 9.22 -15.00 6.27
N ILE A 197 10.33 -14.99 5.51
CA ILE A 197 10.29 -14.86 4.04
C ILE A 197 9.60 -16.06 3.41
N GLN A 198 9.92 -17.27 3.87
CA GLN A 198 9.28 -18.50 3.39
C GLN A 198 7.76 -18.49 3.65
N ASN A 199 7.34 -17.99 4.81
CA ASN A 199 5.93 -17.84 5.15
C ASN A 199 5.24 -16.84 4.23
N LEU A 200 5.87 -15.69 3.95
CA LEU A 200 5.33 -14.74 2.98
C LEU A 200 5.21 -15.36 1.58
N ALA A 201 6.21 -16.12 1.14
CA ALA A 201 6.20 -16.82 -0.14
C ALA A 201 5.05 -17.85 -0.24
N ARG A 202 4.77 -18.59 0.84
CA ARG A 202 3.60 -19.50 0.92
C ARG A 202 2.25 -18.81 0.81
N THR A 203 2.18 -17.48 0.98
CA THR A 203 0.92 -16.73 0.79
C THR A 203 0.59 -16.44 -0.67
N LEU A 204 1.52 -16.71 -1.59
CA LEU A 204 1.32 -16.61 -3.03
C LEU A 204 0.30 -17.68 -3.47
N VAL A 205 -0.96 -17.27 -3.53
CA VAL A 205 -2.06 -18.10 -4.03
C VAL A 205 -2.56 -17.52 -5.34
N TRP A 206 -2.59 -18.37 -6.36
CA TRP A 206 -3.18 -18.08 -7.67
C TRP A 206 -4.40 -18.98 -7.84
N ASN A 207 -5.60 -18.41 -7.69
CA ASN A 207 -6.82 -19.11 -8.03
C ASN A 207 -7.25 -18.71 -9.44
N ASP A 208 -7.00 -19.61 -10.40
CA ASP A 208 -7.50 -19.54 -11.79
C ASP A 208 -8.89 -20.21 -11.94
N LEU A 209 -9.49 -20.58 -10.80
CA LEU A 209 -10.73 -21.33 -10.72
C LEU A 209 -11.89 -20.38 -10.45
N ASP A 210 -12.33 -19.66 -11.47
CA ASP A 210 -13.76 -19.43 -11.75
C ASP A 210 -13.90 -18.62 -13.04
N ASP A 211 -14.94 -18.93 -13.81
CA ASP A 211 -15.39 -18.27 -15.05
C ASP A 211 -15.91 -16.83 -14.80
N THR A 212 -15.36 -16.19 -13.77
CA THR A 212 -15.66 -14.83 -13.32
C THR A 212 -14.37 -14.04 -13.38
N ASP A 213 -14.42 -12.88 -14.02
CA ASP A 213 -13.33 -11.97 -14.41
C ASP A 213 -12.49 -11.38 -13.24
N VAL A 214 -12.51 -12.02 -12.06
CA VAL A 214 -11.84 -11.58 -10.84
C VAL A 214 -10.72 -12.56 -10.51
N THR A 215 -9.50 -12.23 -10.91
CA THR A 215 -8.31 -12.98 -10.48
C THR A 215 -8.03 -12.72 -9.00
N ASP A 216 -8.39 -13.64 -8.09
CA ASP A 216 -8.03 -13.56 -6.65
C ASP A 216 -6.53 -13.92 -6.48
N LYS A 217 -5.66 -12.96 -6.83
CA LYS A 217 -4.22 -13.04 -6.57
C LYS A 217 -3.96 -12.59 -5.15
N ARG A 218 -3.51 -13.52 -4.30
CA ARG A 218 -3.11 -13.21 -2.93
C ARG A 218 -1.61 -13.36 -2.76
N GLY A 219 -1.02 -12.48 -1.96
CA GLY A 219 0.42 -12.42 -1.76
C GLY A 219 1.12 -11.43 -2.72
N PRO A 220 2.37 -11.06 -2.43
CA PRO A 220 3.10 -10.04 -3.18
C PRO A 220 3.69 -10.62 -4.49
N TRP A 221 2.82 -10.93 -5.45
CA TRP A 221 3.22 -11.48 -6.76
C TRP A 221 4.08 -10.52 -7.58
N ALA A 222 3.88 -9.22 -7.40
CA ALA A 222 4.60 -8.18 -8.10
C ALA A 222 6.03 -7.96 -7.57
N LEU A 223 6.47 -8.70 -6.54
CA LEU A 223 7.73 -8.45 -5.84
C LEU A 223 8.93 -8.65 -6.76
N ARG A 224 9.68 -7.58 -6.97
CA ARG A 224 10.89 -7.52 -7.81
C ARG A 224 12.14 -7.25 -7.00
N ILE A 225 12.02 -6.51 -5.91
CA ILE A 225 13.14 -6.10 -5.06
C ILE A 225 12.84 -6.50 -3.63
N LEU A 226 13.70 -7.31 -3.04
CA LEU A 226 13.67 -7.68 -1.63
C LEU A 226 15.02 -7.34 -1.00
N ASP A 227 15.02 -6.38 -0.09
CA ASP A 227 16.20 -6.01 0.68
C ASP A 227 16.11 -6.56 2.10
N VAL A 228 17.07 -7.41 2.43
CA VAL A 228 17.21 -8.09 3.70
C VAL A 228 18.62 -7.95 4.28
N ARG A 229 19.35 -6.91 3.86
CA ARG A 229 20.69 -6.62 4.38
C ARG A 229 20.63 -6.43 5.89
N LYS A 230 21.69 -6.79 6.60
CA LYS A 230 21.82 -6.67 8.06
C LYS A 230 20.79 -7.47 8.89
N CYS A 231 19.92 -8.25 8.27
CA CYS A 231 19.10 -9.23 8.99
C CYS A 231 19.98 -10.39 9.45
N LYS A 232 20.18 -10.52 10.76
CA LYS A 232 21.17 -11.45 11.34
C LYS A 232 20.78 -12.93 11.26
N SER A 233 19.49 -13.20 11.07
CA SER A 233 18.89 -14.54 11.14
C SER A 233 18.47 -15.07 9.78
N ILE A 234 19.02 -14.50 8.70
CA ILE A 234 18.79 -14.97 7.33
C ILE A 234 19.99 -15.81 6.90
N ASP A 235 19.69 -17.05 6.53
CA ASP A 235 20.64 -18.04 6.01
C ASP A 235 20.49 -18.19 4.49
N ASN A 236 21.24 -19.14 3.90
CA ASN A 236 21.22 -19.40 2.47
C ASN A 236 19.91 -20.06 1.99
N ASP A 237 19.03 -20.53 2.87
CA ASP A 237 17.76 -21.14 2.45
C ASP A 237 16.79 -20.09 1.88
N ILE A 238 17.13 -18.80 2.01
CA ILE A 238 16.40 -17.70 1.35
C ILE A 238 16.40 -17.83 -0.17
N PHE A 239 17.42 -18.43 -0.80
CA PHE A 239 17.44 -18.62 -2.24
C PHE A 239 16.37 -19.59 -2.72
N ALA A 240 16.09 -20.65 -1.95
CA ALA A 240 14.99 -21.56 -2.25
C ALA A 240 13.62 -20.87 -2.09
N CYS A 241 13.53 -19.87 -1.21
CA CYS A 241 12.31 -19.06 -1.07
C CYS A 241 12.17 -18.04 -2.21
N ALA A 242 13.29 -17.47 -2.67
CA ALA A 242 13.34 -16.51 -3.78
C ALA A 242 12.75 -17.08 -5.08
N GLU A 243 12.92 -18.38 -5.33
CA GLU A 243 12.34 -19.07 -6.50
C GLU A 243 10.80 -19.02 -6.56
N GLN A 244 10.12 -18.87 -5.41
CA GLN A 244 8.66 -18.76 -5.37
C GLN A 244 8.19 -17.37 -5.83
N PHE A 245 9.02 -16.34 -5.68
CA PHE A 245 8.75 -15.00 -6.18
C PHE A 245 9.21 -14.90 -7.63
N ILE A 246 8.34 -15.33 -8.56
CA ILE A 246 8.69 -15.46 -9.98
C ILE A 246 9.17 -14.17 -10.67
N LEU A 247 8.89 -12.99 -10.11
CA LEU A 247 9.33 -11.70 -10.62
C LEU A 247 10.52 -11.11 -9.85
N LEU A 248 11.02 -11.79 -8.82
CA LEU A 248 12.09 -11.29 -7.98
C LEU A 248 13.38 -11.18 -8.80
N THR A 249 13.87 -9.96 -8.92
CA THR A 249 15.05 -9.61 -9.74
C THR A 249 16.24 -9.25 -8.85
N VAL A 250 15.99 -8.56 -7.73
CA VAL A 250 17.04 -8.06 -6.85
C VAL A 250 16.82 -8.61 -5.44
N LEU A 251 17.80 -9.34 -4.93
CA LEU A 251 17.87 -9.79 -3.54
C LEU A 251 19.09 -9.14 -2.86
N GLY A 252 18.84 -8.16 -1.99
CA GLY A 252 19.87 -7.52 -1.19
C GLY A 252 20.18 -8.33 0.07
N ALA A 253 21.22 -9.16 0.05
CA ALA A 253 21.68 -9.93 1.22
C ALA A 253 23.15 -9.61 1.53
N SER A 254 23.45 -9.20 2.77
CA SER A 254 24.78 -8.68 3.15
C SER A 254 25.84 -9.74 3.45
N HIS A 255 25.54 -11.03 3.30
CA HIS A 255 26.48 -12.10 3.68
C HIS A 255 26.60 -13.27 2.70
N VAL A 256 26.06 -13.16 1.49
CA VAL A 256 26.25 -14.20 0.47
C VAL A 256 27.32 -13.72 -0.51
N ALA A 257 28.55 -14.16 -0.28
CA ALA A 257 29.59 -14.11 -1.30
C ALA A 257 29.05 -14.78 -2.58
N ASN A 258 29.05 -14.06 -3.69
CA ASN A 258 28.59 -14.48 -5.02
C ASN A 258 27.08 -14.72 -5.16
N ILE A 259 26.30 -13.65 -5.37
CA ILE A 259 25.07 -13.78 -6.16
C ILE A 259 25.41 -13.31 -7.57
N LYS A 260 25.54 -14.28 -8.48
CA LYS A 260 25.39 -14.05 -9.92
C LYS A 260 24.00 -13.45 -10.13
N SER A 261 23.94 -12.37 -10.89
CA SER A 261 22.74 -11.88 -11.56
C SER A 261 21.86 -13.06 -12.00
N LEU A 262 20.66 -13.17 -11.41
CA LEU A 262 19.60 -14.04 -11.91
C LEU A 262 19.01 -13.37 -13.16
N THR A 263 19.69 -13.58 -14.30
CA THR A 263 19.19 -13.33 -15.66
C THR A 263 18.87 -14.65 -16.32
#